data_AF-A0A7W2D8J1-F1
#
_entry.id   AF-A0A7W2D8J1-F1
#
_cell.length_a   1.000
_cell.length_b   1.000
_cell.length_c   1.000
_cell.angle_alpha   90.00
_cell.angle_beta   90.00
_cell.angle_gamma   90.00
#
_symmetry.space_group_name_H-M   'P 1'
#
loop_
_entity.id
_entity.type
_entity.pdbx_description
1 polymer ?
#
loop_
_entity_poly.entity_id
_entity_poly.type
_entity_poly.pdbx_seq_one_letter_code
_entity_poly.pdbx_strand_id
1 'polypeptide(L)'
;MTTWTDRTGNRPLALTAPSGIDRAAHYRLDEAWLAAAWSHPTTRVFVVSGGQVLIDETPDGTTELVTTPSFEAPLTEAHRYFLGTDDDGVSYFALQKDSLPGRMDQSARPAGLREAGLLLSPRDTGLMVHAVALENWQRLHRFCSRCGERTVIAAAGHIRRCPACGAEHYPRTDPAVIMLVTDDEDRALLGRQVHWPEGRFSTLAGFVEPGESIEQSVRREVLEEAGVTVGDVEYVASQPWPFPSSLMLGFMARATSSEIDVDGEEIHEARWFSREDLRAAFDSGEVLPPYGISIAARLIELWYGKPLPTRPGPVA
;
A
#
# COMPACT_ATOMS: atom_id res chain seq x y z
N MET A 1 19.04 25.44 -5.41
CA MET A 1 18.41 24.37 -6.20
C MET A 1 18.89 23.05 -5.63
N THR A 2 18.25 22.61 -4.55
CA THR A 2 18.62 21.37 -3.84
C THR A 2 17.81 20.26 -4.48
N THR A 3 18.44 19.47 -5.35
CA THR A 3 17.80 18.31 -5.98
C THR A 3 17.43 17.32 -4.86
N TRP A 4 16.13 17.04 -4.72
CA TRP A 4 15.54 16.21 -3.66
C TRP A 4 15.94 14.73 -3.74
N THR A 5 16.70 14.36 -4.76
CA THR A 5 17.00 12.98 -5.14
C THR A 5 17.97 12.26 -4.21
N ASP A 6 18.71 12.95 -3.32
CA ASP A 6 19.86 12.33 -2.63
C ASP A 6 20.04 12.68 -1.14
N ARG A 7 18.99 12.66 -0.31
CA ARG A 7 19.18 12.84 1.16
C ARG A 7 18.72 11.70 2.06
N THR A 8 18.33 10.55 1.53
CA THR A 8 17.95 9.40 2.37
C THR A 8 18.21 8.03 1.72
N GLY A 9 19.19 7.97 0.82
CA GLY A 9 19.47 6.88 -0.13
C GLY A 9 19.87 5.50 0.43
N ASN A 10 19.18 4.98 1.45
CA ASN A 10 19.36 3.57 1.83
C ASN A 10 18.17 2.87 2.49
N ARG A 11 17.02 3.53 2.69
CA ARG A 11 15.81 2.87 3.22
C ARG A 11 14.73 2.81 2.14
N PRO A 12 14.32 1.61 1.66
CA PRO A 12 13.19 1.49 0.75
C PRO A 12 11.92 2.02 1.42
N LEU A 13 10.98 2.52 0.62
CA LEU A 13 9.64 2.81 1.13
C LEU A 13 9.03 1.52 1.68
N ALA A 14 8.27 1.62 2.78
CA ALA A 14 7.52 0.49 3.29
C ALA A 14 6.69 -0.13 2.15
N LEU A 15 6.56 -1.47 2.15
CA LEU A 15 5.86 -2.24 1.11
C LEU A 15 6.49 -2.23 -0.30
N THR A 16 7.65 -1.59 -0.50
CA THR A 16 8.31 -1.51 -1.83
C THR A 16 9.69 -2.14 -1.87
N ALA A 17 10.19 -2.64 -0.74
CA ALA A 17 11.49 -3.31 -0.69
C ALA A 17 11.52 -4.46 -1.71
N PRO A 18 12.64 -4.65 -2.44
CA PRO A 18 12.76 -5.74 -3.40
C PRO A 18 12.45 -7.08 -2.71
N SER A 19 11.41 -7.76 -3.17
CA SER A 19 10.95 -9.01 -2.55
C SER A 19 11.79 -10.22 -2.94
N GLY A 20 12.58 -10.13 -4.01
CA GLY A 20 13.26 -11.28 -4.63
C GLY A 20 12.30 -12.26 -5.31
N ILE A 21 11.02 -11.88 -5.50
CA ILE A 21 10.02 -12.71 -6.17
C ILE A 21 9.86 -12.25 -7.61
N ASP A 22 10.21 -13.11 -8.57
CA ASP A 22 9.77 -12.97 -9.95
C ASP A 22 8.28 -13.30 -10.03
N ARG A 23 7.47 -12.35 -10.49
CA ARG A 23 6.03 -12.54 -10.67
C ARG A 23 5.69 -13.60 -11.72
N ALA A 24 6.66 -13.99 -12.56
CA ALA A 24 6.61 -15.09 -13.52
C ALA A 24 5.29 -15.15 -14.31
N ALA A 25 4.89 -13.99 -14.85
CA ALA A 25 3.56 -13.78 -15.40
C ALA A 25 3.23 -14.67 -16.61
N HIS A 26 4.25 -15.12 -17.34
CA HIS A 26 4.13 -16.01 -18.50
C HIS A 26 3.57 -17.39 -18.14
N TYR A 27 3.68 -17.84 -16.90
CA TYR A 27 3.11 -19.12 -16.47
C TYR A 27 1.64 -19.07 -16.06
N ARG A 28 1.05 -17.88 -15.91
CA ARG A 28 -0.30 -17.72 -15.33
C ARG A 28 -1.41 -18.39 -16.14
N LEU A 29 -1.19 -18.63 -17.43
CA LEU A 29 -2.12 -19.32 -18.33
C LEU A 29 -1.69 -20.77 -18.64
N ASP A 30 -0.54 -21.21 -18.13
CA ASP A 30 -0.03 -22.56 -18.34
C ASP A 30 -0.52 -23.49 -17.21
N GLU A 31 -1.69 -24.09 -17.43
CA GLU A 31 -2.32 -24.99 -16.44
C GLU A 31 -1.44 -26.22 -16.12
N ALA A 32 -0.64 -26.71 -17.07
CA ALA A 32 0.23 -27.85 -16.85
C ALA A 32 1.41 -27.47 -15.93
N TRP A 33 2.02 -26.30 -16.20
CA TRP A 33 3.05 -25.76 -15.33
C TRP A 33 2.51 -25.43 -13.94
N LEU A 34 1.35 -24.78 -13.85
CA LEU A 34 0.72 -24.42 -12.57
C LEU A 34 0.38 -25.66 -11.73
N ALA A 35 -0.09 -26.74 -12.37
CA ALA A 35 -0.32 -28.02 -11.69
C ALA A 35 1.00 -28.62 -11.18
N ALA A 36 2.05 -28.62 -11.98
CA ALA A 36 3.37 -29.11 -11.58
C ALA A 36 3.97 -28.28 -10.42
N ALA A 37 3.91 -26.95 -10.51
CA ALA A 37 4.34 -26.02 -9.48
C ALA A 37 3.54 -26.24 -8.18
N TRP A 38 2.21 -26.36 -8.27
CA TRP A 38 1.36 -26.65 -7.11
C TRP A 38 1.77 -27.96 -6.42
N SER A 39 2.10 -29.01 -7.17
CA SER A 39 2.49 -30.31 -6.62
C SER A 39 3.96 -30.39 -6.16
N HIS A 40 4.77 -29.36 -6.39
CA HIS A 40 6.18 -29.38 -6.04
C HIS A 40 6.38 -29.31 -4.50
N PRO A 41 7.25 -30.14 -3.90
CA PRO A 41 7.40 -30.23 -2.43
C PRO A 41 7.95 -28.95 -1.78
N THR A 42 8.64 -28.10 -2.55
CA THR A 42 9.15 -26.82 -2.04
C THR A 42 8.13 -25.70 -2.08
N THR A 43 6.99 -25.88 -2.76
CA THR A 43 5.95 -24.85 -2.88
C THR A 43 5.45 -24.41 -1.52
N ARG A 44 5.23 -23.11 -1.38
CA ARG A 44 4.74 -22.48 -0.15
C ARG A 44 3.41 -21.79 -0.41
N VAL A 45 2.48 -22.02 0.51
CA VAL A 45 1.11 -21.55 0.41
C VAL A 45 0.72 -20.85 1.70
N PHE A 46 0.01 -19.74 1.62
CA PHE A 46 -0.63 -19.10 2.77
C PHE A 46 -2.07 -18.71 2.45
N VAL A 47 -2.86 -18.50 3.50
CA VAL A 47 -4.25 -18.05 3.37
C VAL A 47 -4.31 -16.54 3.55
N VAL A 48 -5.05 -15.87 2.68
CA VAL A 48 -5.43 -14.47 2.81
C VAL A 48 -6.95 -14.37 3.00
N SER A 49 -7.37 -13.57 3.97
CA SER A 49 -8.78 -13.38 4.29
C SER A 49 -9.00 -12.00 4.89
N GLY A 50 -9.84 -11.19 4.25
CA GLY A 50 -10.19 -9.85 4.74
C GLY A 50 -8.99 -8.91 4.85
N GLY A 51 -7.99 -9.04 3.97
CA GLY A 51 -6.75 -8.26 4.01
C GLY A 51 -5.77 -8.67 5.11
N GLN A 52 -6.01 -9.82 5.76
CA GLN A 52 -5.15 -10.38 6.81
C GLN A 52 -4.52 -11.69 6.37
N VAL A 53 -3.36 -11.98 6.95
CA VAL A 53 -2.63 -13.26 6.87
C VAL A 53 -2.27 -13.71 8.28
N LEU A 54 -1.78 -14.95 8.43
CA LEU A 54 -1.15 -15.38 9.68
C LEU A 54 0.34 -15.01 9.66
N ILE A 55 0.80 -14.37 10.72
CA ILE A 55 2.22 -14.13 11.00
C ILE A 55 2.60 -14.81 12.31
N ASP A 56 3.86 -15.18 12.46
CA ASP A 56 4.40 -15.73 13.70
C ASP A 56 5.68 -15.00 14.13
N GLU A 57 5.93 -14.96 15.43
CA GLU A 57 7.17 -14.48 16.02
C GLU A 57 8.10 -15.66 16.28
N THR A 58 9.23 -15.65 15.60
CA THR A 58 10.21 -16.72 15.70
C THR A 58 11.00 -16.64 17.02
N PRO A 59 11.61 -17.73 17.52
CA PRO A 59 12.37 -17.72 18.77
C PRO A 59 13.55 -16.75 18.81
N ASP A 60 14.08 -16.34 17.66
CA ASP A 60 15.14 -15.34 17.49
C ASP A 60 14.59 -13.89 17.39
N GLY A 61 13.28 -13.70 17.57
CA GLY A 61 12.63 -12.39 17.66
C GLY A 61 12.31 -11.75 16.31
N THR A 62 12.34 -12.52 15.22
CA THR A 62 11.90 -12.05 13.90
C THR A 62 10.42 -12.36 13.68
N THR A 63 9.79 -11.71 12.71
CA THR A 63 8.41 -12.00 12.32
C THR A 63 8.39 -12.59 10.92
N GLU A 64 7.68 -13.70 10.76
CA GLU A 64 7.57 -14.40 9.47
C GLU A 64 6.12 -14.60 9.04
N LEU A 65 5.91 -14.72 7.72
CA LEU A 65 4.63 -15.11 7.16
C LEU A 65 4.45 -16.62 7.34
N VAL A 66 3.35 -17.02 7.98
CA VAL A 66 3.04 -18.44 8.16
C VAL A 66 2.64 -19.03 6.81
N THR A 67 3.48 -19.94 6.32
CA THR A 67 3.25 -20.69 5.09
C THR A 67 3.23 -22.19 5.38
N THR A 68 2.55 -22.94 4.52
CA THR A 68 2.46 -24.40 4.58
C THR A 68 2.80 -24.99 3.20
N PRO A 69 3.30 -26.24 3.13
CA PRO A 69 3.36 -26.96 1.87
C PRO A 69 1.98 -27.07 1.21
N SER A 70 1.94 -27.12 -0.12
CA SER A 70 0.67 -27.17 -0.87
C SER A 70 -0.21 -28.38 -0.56
N PHE A 71 0.37 -29.51 -0.15
CA PHE A 71 -0.34 -30.73 0.23
C PHE A 71 -0.95 -30.68 1.64
N GLU A 72 -0.55 -29.72 2.47
CA GLU A 72 -1.15 -29.42 3.78
C GLU A 72 -2.09 -28.20 3.72
N ALA A 73 -2.08 -27.47 2.60
CA ALA A 73 -2.90 -26.28 2.41
C ALA A 73 -4.41 -26.63 2.44
N PRO A 74 -5.27 -25.76 3.02
CA PRO A 74 -6.71 -25.99 3.03
C PRO A 74 -7.30 -26.21 1.63
N LEU A 75 -8.14 -27.22 1.47
CA LEU A 75 -8.78 -27.55 0.19
C LEU A 75 -9.50 -26.33 -0.39
N THR A 76 -9.20 -25.97 -1.63
CA THR A 76 -9.88 -24.91 -2.38
C THR A 76 -9.96 -25.27 -3.86
N GLU A 77 -11.16 -25.09 -4.43
CA GLU A 77 -11.46 -25.49 -5.81
C GLU A 77 -11.29 -24.34 -6.81
N ALA A 78 -11.20 -23.07 -6.39
CA ALA A 78 -11.30 -21.95 -7.34
C ALA A 78 -10.42 -20.71 -7.06
N HIS A 79 -9.79 -20.59 -5.90
CA HIS A 79 -9.17 -19.31 -5.48
C HIS A 79 -7.69 -19.47 -5.12
N ARG A 80 -6.88 -19.91 -6.09
CA ARG A 80 -5.42 -19.98 -5.97
C ARG A 80 -4.80 -18.83 -6.74
N TYR A 81 -4.02 -18.00 -6.05
CA TYR A 81 -3.29 -16.89 -6.64
C TYR A 81 -1.83 -17.30 -6.75
N PHE A 82 -1.31 -17.44 -7.96
CA PHE A 82 0.13 -17.67 -8.16
C PHE A 82 0.87 -16.34 -8.02
N LEU A 83 1.71 -16.21 -6.99
CA LEU A 83 2.35 -14.93 -6.65
C LEU A 83 3.72 -14.75 -7.30
N GLY A 84 4.36 -15.85 -7.70
CA GLY A 84 5.67 -15.85 -8.33
C GLY A 84 6.58 -16.96 -7.82
N THR A 85 7.85 -16.87 -8.21
CA THR A 85 8.95 -17.73 -7.80
C THR A 85 10.11 -16.92 -7.24
N ASP A 86 10.82 -17.45 -6.24
CA ASP A 86 12.11 -16.87 -5.82
C ASP A 86 13.30 -17.46 -6.62
N ASP A 87 14.50 -16.97 -6.32
CA ASP A 87 15.75 -17.39 -6.96
C ASP A 87 16.11 -18.86 -6.70
N ASP A 88 15.59 -19.46 -5.61
CA ASP A 88 15.74 -20.88 -5.29
C ASP A 88 14.71 -21.76 -6.03
N GLY A 89 13.82 -21.16 -6.81
CA GLY A 89 12.76 -21.84 -7.56
C GLY A 89 11.54 -22.25 -6.71
N VAL A 90 11.41 -21.73 -5.49
CA VAL A 90 10.22 -21.93 -4.66
C VAL A 90 9.05 -21.18 -5.29
N SER A 91 7.96 -21.89 -5.55
CA SER A 91 6.71 -21.28 -6.01
C SER A 91 5.85 -20.87 -4.84
N TYR A 92 5.28 -19.66 -4.91
CA TYR A 92 4.42 -19.10 -3.88
C TYR A 92 2.97 -18.97 -4.36
N PHE A 93 2.04 -19.44 -3.55
CA PHE A 93 0.60 -19.27 -3.78
C PHE A 93 -0.10 -18.65 -2.57
N ALA A 94 -1.10 -17.80 -2.82
CA ALA A 94 -2.07 -17.40 -1.81
C ALA A 94 -3.42 -18.07 -2.08
N LEU A 95 -4.11 -18.45 -1.01
CA LEU A 95 -5.47 -18.94 -1.06
C LEU A 95 -6.42 -17.90 -0.46
N GLN A 96 -7.38 -17.42 -1.25
CA GLN A 96 -8.44 -16.60 -0.68
C GLN A 96 -9.49 -17.50 -0.02
N LYS A 97 -9.80 -17.18 1.24
CA LYS A 97 -10.82 -17.84 2.06
C LYS A 97 -11.71 -16.81 2.74
N ASP A 98 -12.83 -17.27 3.31
CA ASP A 98 -13.74 -16.42 4.11
C ASP A 98 -13.23 -16.19 5.54
N SER A 99 -12.35 -17.08 6.02
CA SER A 99 -11.65 -16.96 7.29
C SER A 99 -10.23 -17.51 7.20
N LEU A 100 -9.34 -17.00 8.04
CA LEU A 100 -8.04 -17.61 8.27
C LEU A 100 -8.21 -19.00 8.92
N PRO A 101 -7.30 -19.96 8.66
CA PRO A 101 -7.36 -21.27 9.30
C PRO A 101 -7.27 -21.13 10.83
N GLY A 102 -8.06 -21.90 11.56
CA GLY A 102 -8.06 -21.87 13.03
C GLY A 102 -6.77 -22.45 13.60
N ARG A 103 -6.10 -21.67 14.48
CA ARG A 103 -4.94 -21.98 15.34
C ARG A 103 -4.06 -23.16 14.88
N MET A 104 -3.09 -22.88 14.00
CA MET A 104 -2.04 -23.84 13.60
C MET A 104 -1.01 -24.09 14.73
N ASP A 105 -0.82 -23.12 15.62
CA ASP A 105 -0.08 -23.20 16.89
C ASP A 105 -0.60 -22.09 17.84
N GLN A 106 0.02 -21.90 19.02
CA GLN A 106 -0.37 -20.84 19.96
C GLN A 106 0.31 -19.49 19.68
N SER A 107 1.31 -19.43 18.79
CA SER A 107 2.15 -18.26 18.54
C SER A 107 1.69 -17.46 17.32
N ALA A 108 1.22 -18.13 16.27
CA ALA A 108 0.71 -17.52 15.06
C ALA A 108 -0.59 -16.74 15.30
N ARG A 109 -0.65 -15.54 14.70
CA ARG A 109 -1.77 -14.61 14.86
C ARG A 109 -2.14 -13.90 13.56
N PRO A 110 -3.40 -13.48 13.39
CA PRO A 110 -3.82 -12.64 12.27
C PRO A 110 -3.14 -11.26 12.32
N ALA A 111 -2.65 -10.80 11.17
CA ALA A 111 -2.18 -9.42 11.01
C ALA A 111 -2.51 -8.88 9.62
N GLY A 112 -2.82 -7.58 9.56
CA GLY A 112 -3.01 -6.85 8.31
C GLY A 112 -1.76 -6.06 7.91
N LEU A 113 -1.75 -5.51 6.69
CA LEU A 113 -0.57 -4.82 6.13
C LEU A 113 -0.06 -3.64 6.96
N ARG A 114 -0.94 -2.92 7.67
CA ARG A 114 -0.54 -1.79 8.53
C ARG A 114 0.35 -2.20 9.68
N GLU A 115 0.20 -3.44 10.14
CA GLU A 115 0.98 -4.01 11.24
C GLU A 115 2.13 -4.85 10.68
N ALA A 116 1.81 -5.86 9.87
CA ALA A 116 2.78 -6.83 9.39
C ALA A 116 3.81 -6.24 8.41
N GLY A 117 3.44 -5.20 7.65
CA GLY A 117 4.29 -4.66 6.59
C GLY A 117 5.58 -3.97 7.05
N LEU A 118 5.73 -3.70 8.35
CA LEU A 118 6.99 -3.24 8.96
C LEU A 118 7.75 -4.33 9.72
N LEU A 119 7.11 -5.46 10.01
CA LEU A 119 7.66 -6.55 10.81
C LEU A 119 8.22 -7.67 9.92
N LEU A 120 7.55 -7.95 8.81
CA LEU A 120 7.90 -9.01 7.87
C LEU A 120 9.17 -8.69 7.07
N SER A 121 9.84 -9.75 6.62
CA SER A 121 10.91 -9.64 5.64
C SER A 121 10.44 -8.99 4.32
N PRO A 122 11.35 -8.42 3.50
CA PRO A 122 11.00 -7.87 2.19
C PRO A 122 10.23 -8.85 1.28
N ARG A 123 10.64 -10.13 1.30
CA ARG A 123 9.98 -11.20 0.54
C ARG A 123 8.53 -11.38 0.99
N ASP A 124 8.34 -11.62 2.28
CA ASP A 124 7.03 -11.92 2.86
C ASP A 124 6.10 -10.70 2.77
N THR A 125 6.63 -9.49 2.95
CA THR A 125 5.92 -8.24 2.71
C THR A 125 5.46 -8.14 1.26
N GLY A 126 6.33 -8.40 0.28
CA GLY A 126 5.97 -8.38 -1.13
C GLY A 126 4.88 -9.40 -1.50
N LEU A 127 4.99 -10.63 -0.96
CA LEU A 127 3.98 -11.68 -1.11
C LEU A 127 2.63 -11.25 -0.51
N MET A 128 2.63 -10.72 0.72
CA MET A 128 1.42 -10.27 1.40
C MET A 128 0.75 -9.11 0.66
N VAL A 129 1.51 -8.09 0.25
CA VAL A 129 0.99 -6.93 -0.51
C VAL A 129 0.32 -7.40 -1.79
N HIS A 130 0.97 -8.31 -2.53
CA HIS A 130 0.43 -8.83 -3.78
C HIS A 130 -0.85 -9.65 -3.55
N ALA A 131 -0.85 -10.54 -2.55
CA ALA A 131 -1.99 -11.38 -2.21
C ALA A 131 -3.21 -10.55 -1.75
N VAL A 132 -3.00 -9.56 -0.88
CA VAL A 132 -4.08 -8.67 -0.39
C VAL A 132 -4.65 -7.82 -1.53
N ALA A 133 -3.80 -7.30 -2.43
CA ALA A 133 -4.28 -6.55 -3.59
C ALA A 133 -5.16 -7.41 -4.51
N LEU A 134 -4.74 -8.65 -4.78
CA LEU A 134 -5.54 -9.60 -5.56
C LEU A 134 -6.84 -9.97 -4.82
N GLU A 135 -6.78 -10.25 -3.53
CA GLU A 135 -7.95 -10.61 -2.72
C GLU A 135 -9.01 -9.49 -2.73
N ASN A 136 -8.59 -8.24 -2.48
CA ASN A 136 -9.47 -7.08 -2.48
C ASN A 136 -10.20 -6.94 -3.82
N TRP A 137 -9.45 -7.00 -4.92
CA TRP A 137 -10.04 -6.91 -6.25
C TRP A 137 -10.99 -8.08 -6.54
N GLN A 138 -10.54 -9.31 -6.26
CA GLN A 138 -11.30 -10.53 -6.53
C GLN A 138 -12.62 -10.57 -5.77
N ARG A 139 -12.67 -10.11 -4.52
CA ARG A 139 -13.91 -10.09 -3.72
C ARG A 139 -14.95 -9.11 -4.26
N LEU A 140 -14.50 -7.99 -4.84
CA LEU A 140 -15.36 -6.92 -5.32
C LEU A 140 -15.81 -7.09 -6.79
N HIS A 141 -15.08 -7.86 -7.61
CA HIS A 141 -15.31 -7.96 -9.06
C HIS A 141 -15.91 -9.31 -9.49
N ARG A 142 -16.96 -9.77 -8.78
CA ARG A 142 -17.60 -11.09 -9.03
C ARG A 142 -18.57 -11.13 -10.22
N PHE A 143 -18.94 -9.97 -10.77
CA PHE A 143 -19.87 -9.84 -11.91
C PHE A 143 -19.23 -9.02 -13.02
N CYS A 144 -19.59 -9.33 -14.27
CA CYS A 144 -19.04 -8.69 -15.45
C CYS A 144 -19.59 -7.27 -15.59
N SER A 145 -18.72 -6.27 -15.65
CA SER A 145 -19.15 -4.87 -15.84
C SER A 145 -19.75 -4.60 -17.22
N ARG A 146 -19.59 -5.51 -18.19
CA ARG A 146 -20.15 -5.39 -19.54
C ARG A 146 -21.57 -5.94 -19.67
N CYS A 147 -21.86 -7.09 -19.05
CA CYS A 147 -23.15 -7.78 -19.24
C CYS A 147 -23.86 -8.21 -17.95
N GLY A 148 -23.29 -7.93 -16.77
CA GLY A 148 -23.89 -8.25 -15.47
C GLY A 148 -23.77 -9.70 -15.02
N GLU A 149 -23.34 -10.64 -15.88
CA GLU A 149 -23.25 -12.06 -15.55
C GLU A 149 -22.07 -12.37 -14.61
N ARG A 150 -22.15 -13.47 -13.84
CA ARG A 150 -21.08 -13.90 -12.94
C ARG A 150 -19.79 -14.22 -13.71
N THR A 151 -18.66 -13.80 -13.15
CA THR A 151 -17.33 -14.07 -13.71
C THR A 151 -16.62 -15.20 -12.95
N VAL A 152 -15.70 -15.88 -13.62
CA VAL A 152 -14.83 -16.89 -13.04
C VAL A 152 -13.41 -16.36 -12.89
N ILE A 153 -12.68 -16.82 -11.88
CA ILE A 153 -11.24 -16.53 -11.76
C ILE A 153 -10.51 -17.28 -12.87
N ALA A 154 -9.55 -16.63 -13.51
CA ALA A 154 -8.63 -17.24 -14.45
C ALA A 154 -7.23 -16.61 -14.33
N ALA A 155 -6.28 -17.09 -15.13
CA ALA A 155 -4.89 -16.66 -15.11
C ALA A 155 -4.25 -16.72 -13.71
N ALA A 156 -4.44 -17.83 -12.99
CA ALA A 156 -3.96 -18.03 -11.62
C ALA A 156 -4.26 -16.85 -10.67
N GLY A 157 -5.50 -16.35 -10.71
CA GLY A 157 -5.94 -15.23 -9.85
C GLY A 157 -5.80 -13.84 -10.45
N HIS A 158 -5.22 -13.71 -11.65
CA HIS A 158 -4.86 -12.40 -12.22
C HIS A 158 -5.84 -11.87 -13.25
N ILE A 159 -6.91 -12.61 -13.57
CA ILE A 159 -8.04 -12.08 -14.33
C ILE A 159 -9.37 -12.64 -13.80
N ARG A 160 -10.45 -11.97 -14.18
CA ARG A 160 -11.82 -12.43 -14.08
C ARG A 160 -12.35 -12.55 -15.51
N ARG A 161 -12.76 -13.75 -15.91
CA ARG A 161 -13.31 -14.02 -17.25
C ARG A 161 -14.82 -14.21 -17.16
N CYS A 162 -15.58 -13.51 -18.01
CA CYS A 162 -17.01 -13.72 -18.13
C CYS A 162 -17.30 -14.86 -19.12
N PRO A 163 -17.87 -15.99 -18.69
CA PRO A 163 -18.18 -17.10 -19.61
C PRO A 163 -19.32 -16.76 -20.59
N ALA A 164 -20.21 -15.83 -20.26
CA ALA A 164 -21.35 -15.48 -21.10
C ALA A 164 -21.00 -14.60 -22.30
N CYS A 165 -20.08 -13.64 -22.13
CA CYS A 165 -19.72 -12.70 -23.20
C CYS A 165 -18.23 -12.76 -23.60
N GLY A 166 -17.38 -13.47 -22.86
CA GLY A 166 -15.95 -13.57 -23.12
C GLY A 166 -15.13 -12.35 -22.69
N ALA A 167 -15.71 -11.39 -21.95
CA ALA A 167 -14.95 -10.25 -21.42
C ALA A 167 -13.92 -10.71 -20.39
N GLU A 168 -12.73 -10.11 -20.44
CA GLU A 168 -11.72 -10.22 -19.38
C GLU A 168 -11.63 -8.92 -18.59
N HIS A 169 -11.52 -9.05 -17.28
CA HIS A 169 -11.28 -7.96 -16.37
C HIS A 169 -9.97 -8.21 -15.63
N TYR A 170 -9.18 -7.16 -15.49
CA TYR A 170 -7.87 -7.18 -14.84
C TYR A 170 -7.93 -6.53 -13.45
N PRO A 171 -7.01 -6.90 -12.54
CA PRO A 171 -6.83 -6.22 -11.26
C PRO A 171 -6.80 -4.71 -11.42
N ARG A 172 -7.66 -4.04 -10.66
CA ARG A 172 -7.76 -2.58 -10.65
C ARG A 172 -6.70 -2.01 -9.72
N THR A 173 -6.06 -0.94 -10.18
CA THR A 173 -5.18 -0.12 -9.34
C THR A 173 -5.52 1.34 -9.58
N ASP A 174 -5.96 2.03 -8.53
CA ASP A 174 -6.42 3.41 -8.58
C ASP A 174 -5.26 4.37 -8.32
N PRO A 175 -4.79 5.14 -9.31
CA PRO A 175 -3.74 6.12 -9.09
C PRO A 175 -4.23 7.22 -8.15
N ALA A 176 -3.45 7.51 -7.12
CA ALA A 176 -3.69 8.60 -6.19
C ALA A 176 -2.39 9.38 -5.97
N VAL A 177 -2.46 10.70 -6.03
CA VAL A 177 -1.34 11.59 -5.74
C VAL A 177 -1.27 11.85 -4.24
N ILE A 178 -0.07 11.99 -3.72
CA ILE A 178 0.19 12.42 -2.35
C ILE A 178 1.40 13.33 -2.35
N MET A 179 1.27 14.54 -1.81
CA MET A 179 2.24 15.60 -2.05
C MET A 179 2.57 16.36 -0.78
N LEU A 180 3.87 16.62 -0.59
CA LEU A 180 4.31 17.63 0.36
C LEU A 180 4.53 18.95 -0.39
N VAL A 181 3.73 19.95 -0.04
CA VAL A 181 3.82 21.29 -0.64
C VAL A 181 4.66 22.18 0.26
N THR A 182 5.58 22.93 -0.36
CA THR A 182 6.45 23.90 0.34
C THR A 182 6.32 25.28 -0.27
N ASP A 183 6.45 26.33 0.55
CA ASP A 183 6.48 27.71 0.10
C ASP A 183 7.91 28.28 -0.02
N ASP A 184 8.02 29.57 -0.32
CA ASP A 184 9.30 30.29 -0.45
C ASP A 184 10.07 30.44 0.87
N GLU A 185 9.39 30.28 2.01
CA GLU A 185 9.99 30.29 3.35
C GLU A 185 10.43 28.88 3.80
N ASP A 186 10.36 27.88 2.91
CA ASP A 186 10.61 26.45 3.18
C ASP A 186 9.70 25.88 4.28
N ARG A 187 8.47 26.41 4.43
CA ARG A 187 7.44 25.84 5.32
C ARG A 187 6.69 24.74 4.58
N ALA A 188 6.29 23.69 5.27
CA ALA A 188 5.49 22.59 4.73
C ALA A 188 4.00 22.79 5.02
N LEU A 189 3.16 22.63 4.00
CA LEU A 189 1.70 22.56 4.17
C LEU A 189 1.32 21.15 4.62
N LEU A 190 0.67 21.06 5.77
CA LEU A 190 0.08 19.82 6.27
C LEU A 190 -1.40 20.05 6.59
N GLY A 191 -2.20 19.03 6.32
CA GLY A 191 -3.65 19.03 6.54
C GLY A 191 -4.09 17.94 7.52
N ARG A 192 -5.25 18.17 8.14
CA ARG A 192 -5.99 17.20 8.95
C ARG A 192 -7.37 16.99 8.35
N GLN A 193 -7.68 15.74 8.01
CA GLN A 193 -9.02 15.38 7.55
C GLN A 193 -10.07 15.50 8.66
N VAL A 194 -11.31 15.83 8.28
CA VAL A 194 -12.44 16.02 9.21
C VAL A 194 -12.64 14.83 10.15
N HIS A 195 -12.50 13.60 9.64
CA HIS A 195 -12.71 12.39 10.41
C HIS A 195 -11.46 11.87 11.17
N TRP A 196 -10.34 12.59 11.12
CA TRP A 196 -9.13 12.21 11.86
C TRP A 196 -9.15 12.75 13.29
N PRO A 197 -8.50 12.04 14.25
CA PRO A 197 -8.29 12.58 15.59
C PRO A 197 -7.62 13.95 15.54
N GLU A 198 -7.96 14.81 16.50
CA GLU A 198 -7.30 16.10 16.70
C GLU A 198 -5.77 15.93 16.79
N GLY A 199 -5.06 16.90 16.23
CA GLY A 199 -3.59 16.89 16.15
C GLY A 199 -3.00 15.96 15.07
N ARG A 200 -3.76 15.08 14.41
CA ARG A 200 -3.19 14.26 13.32
C ARG A 200 -3.07 15.08 12.03
N PHE A 201 -1.84 15.42 11.65
CA PHE A 201 -1.55 16.09 10.38
C PHE A 201 -0.79 15.16 9.42
N SER A 202 -1.04 15.33 8.13
CA SER A 202 -0.36 14.61 7.05
C SER A 202 -0.23 15.51 5.82
N THR A 203 0.51 15.05 4.82
CA THR A 203 0.44 15.56 3.44
C THR A 203 -0.98 15.44 2.89
N LEU A 204 -1.32 16.32 1.95
CA LEU A 204 -2.53 16.25 1.13
C LEU A 204 -2.45 15.07 0.15
N ALA A 205 -3.59 14.55 -0.28
CA ALA A 205 -3.66 13.43 -1.21
C ALA A 205 -5.05 13.27 -1.82
N GLY A 206 -5.11 12.90 -3.10
CA GLY A 206 -6.37 12.60 -3.76
C GLY A 206 -6.22 11.78 -5.02
N PHE A 207 -7.35 11.40 -5.61
CA PHE A 207 -7.37 10.49 -6.76
C PHE A 207 -7.07 11.23 -8.06
N VAL A 208 -6.41 10.55 -8.99
CA VAL A 208 -6.22 11.08 -10.34
C VAL A 208 -7.52 10.91 -11.13
N GLU A 209 -8.02 11.99 -11.73
CA GLU A 209 -9.25 11.93 -12.52
C GLU A 209 -9.01 11.38 -13.95
N PRO A 210 -10.04 10.76 -14.58
CA PRO A 210 -9.94 10.32 -15.96
C PRO A 210 -9.60 11.45 -16.93
N GLY A 211 -8.47 11.31 -17.65
CA GLY A 211 -8.00 12.30 -18.61
C GLY A 211 -7.10 13.39 -18.02
N GLU A 212 -6.83 13.32 -16.72
CA GLU A 212 -5.93 14.22 -16.00
C GLU A 212 -4.49 13.68 -16.01
N SER A 213 -3.49 14.55 -16.19
CA SER A 213 -2.09 14.20 -15.91
C SER A 213 -1.82 14.19 -14.40
N ILE A 214 -0.81 13.44 -13.96
CA ILE A 214 -0.52 13.31 -12.53
C ILE A 214 -0.17 14.67 -11.90
N GLU A 215 0.56 15.52 -12.63
CA GLU A 215 0.90 16.87 -12.16
C GLU A 215 -0.30 17.82 -12.15
N GLN A 216 -1.31 17.60 -13.00
CA GLN A 216 -2.58 18.34 -12.90
C GLN A 216 -3.35 17.93 -11.64
N SER A 217 -3.43 16.63 -11.34
CA SER A 217 -4.06 16.15 -10.11
C SER A 217 -3.40 16.75 -8.87
N VAL A 218 -2.06 16.79 -8.83
CA VAL A 218 -1.36 17.43 -7.70
C VAL A 218 -1.80 18.88 -7.49
N ARG A 219 -1.94 19.65 -8.58
CA ARG A 219 -2.34 21.06 -8.49
C ARG A 219 -3.80 21.23 -8.14
N ARG A 220 -4.68 20.40 -8.70
CA ARG A 220 -6.12 20.42 -8.43
C ARG A 220 -6.40 20.07 -6.98
N GLU A 221 -5.88 18.96 -6.48
CA GLU A 221 -6.12 18.50 -5.11
C GLU A 221 -5.66 19.53 -4.07
N VAL A 222 -4.49 20.14 -4.23
CA VAL A 222 -4.00 21.17 -3.29
C VAL A 222 -4.87 22.43 -3.32
N LEU A 223 -5.37 22.80 -4.50
CA LEU A 223 -6.27 23.94 -4.65
C LEU A 223 -7.64 23.66 -4.03
N GLU A 224 -8.21 22.48 -4.28
CA GLU A 224 -9.52 22.07 -3.78
C GLU A 224 -9.51 21.93 -2.25
N GLU A 225 -8.52 21.24 -1.68
CA GLU A 225 -8.48 20.91 -0.25
C GLU A 225 -7.99 22.06 0.65
N ALA A 226 -7.13 22.95 0.13
CA ALA A 226 -6.45 23.95 0.94
C ALA A 226 -6.44 25.37 0.35
N GLY A 227 -7.02 25.59 -0.84
CA GLY A 227 -7.03 26.90 -1.49
C GLY A 227 -5.67 27.38 -2.00
N VAL A 228 -4.64 26.52 -1.92
CA VAL A 228 -3.26 26.88 -2.27
C VAL A 228 -2.96 26.55 -3.73
N THR A 229 -2.40 27.51 -4.46
CA THR A 229 -1.94 27.30 -5.84
C THR A 229 -0.53 26.72 -5.86
N VAL A 230 -0.28 25.81 -6.79
CA VAL A 230 0.99 25.08 -6.91
C VAL A 230 1.58 25.25 -8.31
N GLY A 231 2.87 25.58 -8.36
CA GLY A 231 3.68 25.68 -9.57
C GLY A 231 4.39 24.36 -9.88
N ASP A 232 5.68 24.26 -9.54
CA ASP A 232 6.50 23.09 -9.82
C ASP A 232 6.06 21.86 -9.02
N VAL A 233 6.10 20.69 -9.69
CA VAL A 233 5.74 19.38 -9.13
C VAL A 233 6.82 18.37 -9.52
N GLU A 234 7.41 17.69 -8.53
CA GLU A 234 8.51 16.75 -8.71
C GLU A 234 8.14 15.38 -8.13
N TYR A 235 8.19 14.34 -8.95
CA TYR A 235 7.96 12.96 -8.52
C TYR A 235 9.08 12.47 -7.59
N VAL A 236 8.71 11.79 -6.51
CA VAL A 236 9.64 11.22 -5.54
C VAL A 236 9.67 9.70 -5.65
N ALA A 237 8.51 9.07 -5.50
CA ALA A 237 8.40 7.61 -5.42
C ALA A 237 6.94 7.15 -5.51
N SER A 238 6.71 5.85 -5.66
CA SER A 238 5.39 5.25 -5.61
C SER A 238 5.30 4.15 -4.57
N GLN A 239 4.12 3.97 -3.98
CA GLN A 239 3.86 2.94 -2.97
C GLN A 239 2.55 2.20 -3.28
N PRO A 240 2.55 0.86 -3.36
CA PRO A 240 1.31 0.11 -3.45
C PRO A 240 0.53 0.28 -2.14
N TRP A 241 -0.76 0.60 -2.27
CA TRP A 241 -1.62 0.90 -1.13
C TRP A 241 -2.97 0.18 -1.28
N PRO A 242 -2.99 -1.15 -1.06
CA PRO A 242 -4.17 -1.98 -1.27
C PRO A 242 -5.18 -1.84 -0.12
N PHE A 243 -5.65 -0.61 0.08
CA PHE A 243 -6.70 -0.23 1.02
C PHE A 243 -7.82 0.59 0.31
N PRO A 244 -8.54 0.01 -0.67
CA PRO A 244 -8.45 -1.38 -1.12
C PRO A 244 -7.54 -1.61 -2.34
N SER A 245 -7.30 -0.60 -3.19
CA SER A 245 -6.67 -0.81 -4.50
C SER A 245 -5.85 0.37 -5.02
N SER A 246 -5.33 1.26 -4.18
CA SER A 246 -4.62 2.45 -4.67
C SER A 246 -3.14 2.19 -5.01
N LEU A 247 -2.60 2.98 -5.94
CA LEU A 247 -1.17 3.22 -6.11
C LEU A 247 -0.89 4.67 -5.73
N MET A 248 -0.24 4.86 -4.59
CA MET A 248 0.15 6.20 -4.12
C MET A 248 1.36 6.66 -4.91
N LEU A 249 1.26 7.85 -5.49
CA LEU A 249 2.31 8.53 -6.25
C LEU A 249 2.74 9.75 -5.43
N GLY A 250 3.94 9.70 -4.87
CA GLY A 250 4.49 10.69 -3.96
C GLY A 250 5.18 11.84 -4.69
N PHE A 251 4.89 13.08 -4.30
CA PHE A 251 5.42 14.30 -4.90
C PHE A 251 5.96 15.29 -3.87
N MET A 252 6.96 16.07 -4.30
CA MET A 252 7.29 17.37 -3.71
C MET A 252 6.74 18.46 -4.63
N ALA A 253 6.14 19.49 -4.05
CA ALA A 253 5.55 20.58 -4.82
C ALA A 253 5.88 21.95 -4.23
N ARG A 254 5.87 22.98 -5.09
CA ARG A 254 6.13 24.37 -4.70
C ARG A 254 4.86 25.21 -4.83
N ALA A 255 4.44 25.80 -3.73
CA ALA A 255 3.31 26.71 -3.71
C ALA A 255 3.66 28.04 -4.39
N THR A 256 2.68 28.62 -5.07
CA THR A 256 2.73 29.96 -5.67
C THR A 256 1.81 30.95 -4.95
N SER A 257 1.04 30.48 -3.96
CA SER A 257 0.28 31.28 -3.00
C SER A 257 0.42 30.68 -1.60
N SER A 258 0.14 31.47 -0.56
CA SER A 258 0.28 31.03 0.84
C SER A 258 -1.00 31.14 1.66
N GLU A 259 -2.03 31.84 1.15
CA GLU A 259 -3.34 31.91 1.80
C GLU A 259 -3.98 30.54 1.78
N ILE A 260 -4.38 30.06 2.96
CA ILE A 260 -5.06 28.78 3.15
C ILE A 260 -6.56 29.06 3.27
N ASP A 261 -7.34 28.34 2.48
CA ASP A 261 -8.79 28.28 2.53
C ASP A 261 -9.21 26.81 2.41
N VAL A 262 -9.49 26.17 3.54
CA VAL A 262 -9.85 24.74 3.56
C VAL A 262 -11.30 24.54 3.12
N ASP A 263 -11.56 23.45 2.42
CA ASP A 263 -12.90 23.10 1.94
C ASP A 263 -13.92 22.87 3.08
N GLY A 264 -13.46 22.42 4.25
CA GLY A 264 -14.29 22.05 5.39
C GLY A 264 -15.06 20.74 5.22
N GLU A 265 -15.00 20.11 4.05
CA GLU A 265 -15.66 18.83 3.74
C GLU A 265 -14.70 17.66 3.94
N GLU A 266 -13.53 17.71 3.31
CA GLU A 266 -12.47 16.71 3.45
C GLU A 266 -11.44 17.13 4.49
N ILE A 267 -10.98 18.39 4.45
CA ILE A 267 -9.97 18.96 5.34
C ILE A 267 -10.60 19.90 6.35
N HIS A 268 -10.40 19.60 7.63
CA HIS A 268 -10.84 20.45 8.72
C HIS A 268 -9.85 21.58 9.00
N GLU A 269 -8.56 21.32 8.85
CA GLU A 269 -7.51 22.26 9.22
C GLU A 269 -6.28 22.02 8.35
N ALA A 270 -5.72 23.10 7.80
CA ALA A 270 -4.43 23.08 7.11
C ALA A 270 -3.55 24.21 7.65
N ARG A 271 -2.26 23.93 7.80
CA ARG A 271 -1.29 24.85 8.38
C ARG A 271 0.04 24.76 7.66
N TRP A 272 0.70 25.90 7.53
CA TRP A 272 2.12 25.98 7.21
C TRP A 272 2.93 25.72 8.46
N PHE A 273 3.91 24.81 8.36
CA PHE A 273 4.85 24.52 9.42
C PHE A 273 6.27 24.81 8.95
N SER A 274 6.98 25.71 9.64
CA SER A 274 8.44 25.67 9.55
C SER A 274 8.96 24.36 10.17
N ARG A 275 10.21 24.02 9.88
CA ARG A 275 10.87 22.86 10.49
C ARG A 275 10.94 22.97 12.02
N GLU A 276 11.10 24.19 12.52
CA GLU A 276 11.15 24.46 13.95
C GLU A 276 9.76 24.32 14.59
N ASP A 277 8.72 24.87 13.95
CA ASP A 277 7.34 24.76 14.42
C ASP A 277 6.88 23.30 14.45
N LEU A 278 7.16 22.55 13.38
CA LEU A 278 6.78 21.13 13.32
C LEU A 278 7.47 20.33 14.40
N ARG A 279 8.75 20.61 14.68
CA ARG A 279 9.50 19.98 15.77
C ARG A 279 8.85 20.29 17.11
N ALA A 280 8.59 21.56 17.40
CA ALA A 280 7.98 21.97 18.67
C ALA A 280 6.59 21.35 18.85
N ALA A 281 5.79 21.29 17.78
CA ALA A 281 4.46 20.70 17.80
C ALA A 281 4.48 19.17 17.98
N PHE A 282 5.49 18.49 17.44
CA PHE A 282 5.72 17.06 17.73
C PHE A 282 6.16 16.84 19.18
N ASP A 283 7.08 17.66 19.69
CA ASP A 283 7.62 17.53 21.05
C ASP A 283 6.55 17.82 22.12
N SER A 284 5.61 18.73 21.85
CA SER A 284 4.49 19.05 22.72
C SER A 284 3.33 18.05 22.62
N GLY A 285 3.28 17.24 21.55
CA GLY A 285 2.15 16.36 21.23
C GLY A 285 0.95 17.08 20.61
N GLU A 286 1.06 18.37 20.28
CA GLU A 286 0.05 19.12 19.52
C GLU A 286 -0.16 18.50 18.14
N VAL A 287 0.93 18.08 17.48
CA VAL A 287 0.88 17.40 16.20
C VAL A 287 1.33 15.96 16.36
N LEU A 288 0.53 15.04 15.83
CA LEU A 288 0.83 13.63 15.70
C LEU A 288 1.32 13.35 14.28
N PRO A 289 2.58 12.93 14.08
CA PRO A 289 3.10 12.63 12.74
C PRO A 289 2.33 11.48 12.08
N PRO A 290 2.36 11.38 10.73
CA PRO A 290 1.95 10.15 10.08
C PRO A 290 2.89 9.01 10.53
N TYR A 291 2.29 7.85 10.85
CA TYR A 291 3.01 6.69 11.36
C TYR A 291 2.89 5.49 10.42
N GLY A 292 3.73 4.48 10.69
CA GLY A 292 3.60 3.16 10.09
C GLY A 292 4.12 3.12 8.67
N ILE A 293 3.34 2.50 7.78
CA ILE A 293 3.73 2.20 6.41
C ILE A 293 3.52 3.35 5.40
N SER A 294 2.95 4.50 5.79
CA SER A 294 2.53 5.54 4.83
C SER A 294 3.70 6.27 4.16
N ILE A 295 3.65 6.45 2.84
CA ILE A 295 4.58 7.31 2.08
C ILE A 295 4.55 8.77 2.54
N ALA A 296 3.45 9.25 3.16
CA ALA A 296 3.37 10.59 3.75
C ALA A 296 4.53 10.85 4.73
N ALA A 297 4.81 9.87 5.61
CA ALA A 297 5.91 9.97 6.55
C ALA A 297 7.24 10.14 5.83
N ARG A 298 7.46 9.41 4.74
CA ARG A 298 8.69 9.53 3.94
C ARG A 298 8.83 10.91 3.30
N LEU A 299 7.76 11.46 2.72
CA LEU A 299 7.79 12.79 2.11
C LEU A 299 8.12 13.85 3.17
N ILE A 300 7.48 13.79 4.34
CA ILE A 300 7.79 14.71 5.44
C ILE A 300 9.23 14.51 5.93
N GLU A 301 9.72 13.27 6.12
CA GLU A 301 11.11 13.01 6.52
C GLU A 301 12.13 13.59 5.52
N LEU A 302 11.87 13.47 4.22
CA LEU A 302 12.73 14.00 3.15
C LEU A 302 12.86 15.51 3.24
N TRP A 303 11.73 16.21 3.43
CA TRP A 303 11.76 17.63 3.72
C TRP A 303 12.42 17.86 5.07
N TYR A 304 11.83 17.39 6.18
CA TYR A 304 12.22 17.61 7.58
C TYR A 304 13.69 17.30 7.89
N GLY A 305 14.30 16.37 7.15
CA GLY A 305 15.74 16.07 7.18
C GLY A 305 16.16 15.03 8.23
N LYS A 306 15.20 14.40 8.91
CA LYS A 306 15.43 13.33 9.90
C LYS A 306 14.16 12.48 10.07
N PRO A 307 14.27 11.26 10.65
CA PRO A 307 13.10 10.43 10.95
C PRO A 307 12.06 11.14 11.82
N LEU A 308 10.78 10.86 11.59
CA LEU A 308 9.69 11.37 12.42
C LEU A 308 9.66 10.66 13.78
N PRO A 309 9.17 11.31 14.85
CA PRO A 309 8.96 10.67 16.14
C PRO A 309 8.05 9.45 16.01
N THR A 310 8.46 8.32 16.56
CA THR A 310 7.58 7.16 16.73
C THR A 310 6.66 7.40 17.92
N ARG A 311 5.38 7.03 17.80
CA ARG A 311 4.47 7.05 18.95
C ARG A 311 5.09 6.22 20.09
N PRO A 312 5.11 6.70 21.35
CA PRO A 312 5.37 5.81 22.47
C PRO A 312 4.34 4.66 22.39
N GLY A 313 4.77 3.41 22.55
CA GLY A 313 3.83 2.29 22.67
C GLY A 313 2.79 2.57 23.76
N PRO A 314 1.65 1.84 23.77
CA PRO A 314 0.74 1.96 24.90
C PRO A 314 1.55 1.77 26.19
N VAL A 315 1.50 2.78 27.07
CA VAL A 315 2.03 2.63 28.43
C VAL A 315 1.26 1.46 29.03
N ALA A 316 2.01 0.46 29.49
CA ALA A 316 1.47 -0.75 30.10
C ALA A 316 0.48 -0.44 31.24
#